data_AF-A0A822HNI9-F1
#
_entry.id   AF-A0A822HNI9-F1
#
_cell.length_a   1.000
_cell.length_b   1.000
_cell.length_c   1.000
_cell.angle_alpha   90.00
_cell.angle_beta   90.00
_cell.angle_gamma   90.00
#
_symmetry.space_group_name_H-M   'P 1'
#
loop_
_entity.id
_entity.type
_entity.pdbx_description
1 polymer ?
#
loop_
_entity_poly.entity_id
_entity_poly.type
_entity_poly.pdbx_seq_one_letter_code
_entity_poly.pdbx_strand_id
1 'polypeptide(L)'
;MLLTLDEPPTNVKVGWKEPMTVFTNQLKSLEATGLTQMGSAIKQAFDLLNLNRHAADHDTYGCGRFPHLLEPSLIIVITDKQKLTTLAGVQNEINIPMNTGPLGSELTKEPFRWDQRLFAIVLALPATASSIVLAG
;
A
#
# COMPACT_ATOMS: atom_id res chain seq x y z
N MET A 1 8.81 2.58 4.66
CA MET A 1 8.72 1.30 3.94
C MET A 1 8.49 1.60 2.46
N LEU A 2 8.98 0.74 1.57
CA LEU A 2 8.74 0.79 0.11
C LEU A 2 8.19 -0.56 -0.33
N LEU A 3 7.00 -0.53 -0.92
CA LEU A 3 6.33 -1.71 -1.44
C LEU A 3 6.06 -1.52 -2.93
N THR A 4 6.05 -2.62 -3.65
CA THR A 4 5.72 -2.72 -5.08
C THR A 4 4.51 -3.64 -5.28
N LEU A 5 4.00 -3.71 -6.52
CA LEU A 5 2.87 -4.57 -6.89
C LEU A 5 3.27 -6.02 -7.21
N ASP A 6 4.55 -6.37 -6.99
CA ASP A 6 5.05 -7.73 -7.18
C ASP A 6 4.38 -8.70 -6.18
N GLU A 7 4.60 -9.99 -6.39
CA GLU A 7 4.13 -11.02 -5.47
C GLU A 7 5.04 -11.12 -4.22
N PRO A 8 4.48 -11.46 -3.05
CA PRO A 8 5.30 -11.75 -1.88
C PRO A 8 6.21 -12.96 -2.11
N PRO A 9 7.43 -12.96 -1.53
CA PRO A 9 7.96 -11.97 -0.59
C PRO A 9 8.72 -10.79 -1.24
N THR A 10 8.84 -10.73 -2.57
CA THR A 10 9.73 -9.77 -3.26
C THR A 10 9.14 -8.37 -3.37
N ASN A 11 7.86 -8.22 -3.05
CA ASN A 11 7.12 -6.97 -3.13
C ASN A 11 7.57 -5.92 -2.10
N VAL A 12 8.09 -6.36 -0.95
CA VAL A 12 8.65 -5.47 0.08
C VAL A 12 10.11 -5.18 -0.27
N LYS A 13 10.37 -4.02 -0.88
CA LYS A 13 11.74 -3.59 -1.23
C LYS A 13 12.47 -3.00 -0.03
N VAL A 14 11.72 -2.34 0.86
CA VAL A 14 12.29 -1.68 2.05
C VAL A 14 11.32 -1.85 3.21
N GLY A 15 11.78 -2.53 4.27
CA GLY A 15 11.01 -2.82 5.46
C GLY A 15 10.96 -1.66 6.46
N TRP A 16 10.66 -2.03 7.72
CA TRP A 16 10.64 -1.12 8.86
C TRP A 16 12.06 -0.85 9.37
N LYS A 17 12.29 0.33 9.95
CA LYS A 17 13.59 0.77 10.53
C LYS A 17 14.79 0.81 9.56
N GLU A 18 14.56 0.68 8.26
CA GLU A 18 15.61 0.85 7.26
C GLU A 18 16.01 2.34 7.09
N PRO A 19 17.30 2.65 6.88
CA PRO A 19 17.75 4.02 6.71
C PRO A 19 17.28 4.61 5.37
N MET A 20 17.20 5.94 5.31
CA MET A 20 16.81 6.69 4.11
C MET A 20 17.67 6.33 2.88
N THR A 21 18.96 6.08 3.08
CA THR A 21 19.88 5.67 2.02
C THR A 21 19.45 4.40 1.31
N VAL A 22 19.05 3.37 2.08
CA VAL A 22 18.52 2.11 1.54
C VAL A 22 17.22 2.37 0.78
N PHE A 23 16.33 3.20 1.33
CA PHE A 23 15.09 3.56 0.67
C PHE A 23 15.32 4.24 -0.69
N THR A 24 16.19 5.25 -0.75
CA THR A 24 16.48 5.96 -2.01
C THR A 24 17.12 5.04 -3.05
N ASN A 25 18.03 4.16 -2.61
CA ASN A 25 18.69 3.24 -3.52
C ASN A 25 17.70 2.23 -4.11
N GLN A 26 16.82 1.66 -3.28
CA GLN A 26 15.77 0.76 -3.75
C GLN A 26 14.76 1.48 -4.64
N LEU A 27 14.39 2.71 -4.32
CA LEU A 27 13.49 3.53 -5.14
C LEU A 27 14.07 3.79 -6.54
N LYS A 28 15.38 4.06 -6.63
CA LYS A 28 16.08 4.26 -7.92
C LYS A 28 16.19 2.99 -8.75
N SER A 29 16.19 1.82 -8.09
CA SER A 29 16.32 0.52 -8.74
C SER A 29 14.98 -0.10 -9.14
N LEU A 30 13.86 0.64 -9.00
CA LEU A 30 12.55 0.11 -9.34
C LEU A 30 12.39 -0.08 -10.85
N GLU A 31 11.89 -1.26 -11.23
CA GLU A 31 11.53 -1.60 -12.61
C GLU A 31 10.04 -1.92 -12.68
N ALA A 32 9.37 -1.43 -13.74
CA ALA A 32 7.94 -1.63 -13.95
C ALA A 32 7.70 -2.82 -14.90
N THR A 33 7.82 -4.04 -14.39
CA THR A 33 7.73 -5.29 -15.19
C THR A 33 6.53 -6.17 -14.81
N GLY A 34 5.86 -5.87 -13.69
CA GLY A 34 4.77 -6.67 -13.13
C GLY A 34 3.36 -6.32 -13.62
N LEU A 35 2.40 -7.12 -13.17
CA LEU A 35 0.96 -6.87 -13.33
C LEU A 35 0.45 -5.92 -12.23
N THR A 36 -0.75 -5.36 -12.41
CA THR A 36 -1.35 -4.46 -11.41
C THR A 36 -2.15 -5.21 -10.35
N GLN A 37 -1.46 -6.06 -9.57
CA GLN A 37 -2.03 -6.80 -8.43
C GLN A 37 -2.27 -5.89 -7.20
N MET A 38 -3.09 -4.86 -7.38
CA MET A 38 -3.27 -3.79 -6.39
C MET A 38 -3.84 -4.30 -5.05
N GLY A 39 -4.83 -5.20 -5.11
CA GLY A 39 -5.51 -5.72 -3.92
C GLY A 39 -4.56 -6.45 -2.97
N SER A 40 -3.72 -7.34 -3.50
CA SER A 40 -2.75 -8.10 -2.70
C SER A 40 -1.63 -7.21 -2.16
N ALA A 41 -1.18 -6.22 -2.94
CA ALA A 41 -0.16 -5.28 -2.48
C ALA A 41 -0.66 -4.37 -1.34
N ILE A 42 -1.87 -3.81 -1.48
CA ILE A 42 -2.51 -3.00 -0.43
C ILE A 42 -2.75 -3.83 0.83
N LYS A 43 -3.25 -5.06 0.67
CA LYS A 43 -3.44 -5.99 1.78
C LYS A 43 -2.15 -6.18 2.57
N GLN A 44 -1.04 -6.45 1.88
CA GLN A 44 0.25 -6.63 2.54
C GLN A 44 0.77 -5.35 3.20
N ALA A 45 0.52 -4.19 2.62
CA ALA A 45 0.85 -2.92 3.27
C ALA A 45 0.13 -2.80 4.63
N PHE A 46 -1.17 -3.15 4.67
CA PHE A 46 -1.93 -3.20 5.93
C PHE A 46 -1.40 -4.26 6.89
N ASP A 47 -1.11 -5.47 6.42
CA ASP A 47 -0.56 -6.55 7.27
C ASP A 47 0.73 -6.11 7.96
N LEU A 48 1.66 -5.48 7.23
CA LEU A 48 2.93 -4.99 7.78
C LEU A 48 2.73 -3.89 8.83
N LEU A 49 1.82 -2.94 8.57
CA LEU A 49 1.49 -1.90 9.55
C LEU A 49 0.84 -2.50 10.80
N ASN A 50 -0.05 -3.47 10.62
CA ASN A 50 -0.74 -4.14 11.71
C ASN A 50 0.19 -5.03 12.54
N LEU A 51 1.21 -5.63 11.94
CA LEU A 51 2.25 -6.37 12.67
C LEU A 51 3.02 -5.46 13.63
N ASN A 52 3.40 -4.26 13.19
CA ASN A 52 4.06 -3.28 14.06
C ASN A 52 3.13 -2.85 15.20
N ARG A 53 1.86 -2.61 14.88
CA ARG A 53 0.87 -2.20 15.86
C ARG A 53 0.55 -3.25 16.91
N HIS A 54 0.53 -4.51 16.50
CA HIS A 54 0.40 -5.62 17.42
C HIS A 54 1.66 -5.75 18.30
N ALA A 55 2.86 -5.62 17.73
CA ALA A 55 4.11 -5.69 18.50
C ALA A 55 4.26 -4.54 19.52
N ALA A 56 3.59 -3.42 19.31
CA ALA A 56 3.56 -2.26 20.21
C ALA A 56 2.39 -2.29 21.23
N ASP A 57 1.58 -3.35 21.25
CA ASP A 57 0.39 -3.49 22.11
C ASP A 57 -0.61 -2.32 22.01
N HIS A 58 -0.66 -1.64 20.86
CA HIS A 58 -1.63 -0.58 20.59
C HIS A 58 -3.04 -1.13 20.36
N ASP A 59 -3.14 -2.43 20.12
CA ASP A 59 -4.38 -3.18 19.97
C ASP A 59 -4.79 -3.84 21.29
N THR A 60 -5.73 -3.22 21.99
CA THR A 60 -6.12 -3.61 23.35
C THR A 60 -7.41 -4.45 23.38
N TYR A 61 -7.46 -5.49 22.55
CA TYR A 61 -8.62 -6.39 22.49
C TYR A 61 -8.96 -6.95 23.87
N GLY A 62 -10.23 -6.88 24.25
CA GLY A 62 -10.71 -7.29 25.59
C GLY A 62 -10.58 -6.23 26.69
N CYS A 63 -9.80 -5.17 26.49
CA CYS A 63 -9.58 -4.09 27.45
C CYS A 63 -10.18 -2.74 27.02
N GLY A 64 -11.07 -2.76 26.02
CA GLY A 64 -11.63 -1.55 25.41
C GLY A 64 -10.68 -0.92 24.38
N ARG A 65 -10.94 0.33 24.00
CA ARG A 65 -10.09 1.07 23.06
C ARG A 65 -9.60 2.35 23.71
N PHE A 66 -8.29 2.59 23.63
CA PHE A 66 -7.65 3.79 24.14
C PHE A 66 -7.34 4.76 22.99
N PRO A 67 -8.08 5.88 22.83
CA PRO A 67 -7.89 6.79 21.70
C PRO A 67 -6.52 7.48 21.65
N HIS A 68 -5.76 7.46 22.75
CA HIS A 68 -4.41 8.05 22.80
C HIS A 68 -3.31 7.09 22.31
N LEU A 69 -3.57 5.78 22.22
CA LEU A 69 -2.63 4.81 21.65
C LEU A 69 -2.74 4.84 20.13
N LEU A 70 -2.03 5.78 19.54
CA LEU A 70 -2.01 6.08 18.11
C LEU A 70 -0.75 5.51 17.45
N GLU A 71 -0.92 4.93 16.27
CA GLU A 71 0.16 4.60 15.34
C GLU A 71 -0.17 5.15 13.94
N PRO A 72 -0.12 6.48 13.78
CA PRO A 72 -0.58 7.13 12.57
C PRO A 72 0.26 6.65 11.38
N SER A 73 -0.42 6.11 10.38
CA SER A 73 0.24 5.53 9.20
C SER A 73 -0.45 5.96 7.94
N LEU A 74 0.35 6.28 6.92
CA LEU A 74 -0.12 6.81 5.66
C LEU A 74 0.40 5.94 4.51
N ILE A 75 -0.52 5.42 3.71
CA ILE A 75 -0.24 4.65 2.50
C ILE A 75 -0.51 5.57 1.31
N ILE A 76 0.51 5.78 0.49
CA ILE A 76 0.37 6.45 -0.81
C ILE A 76 0.50 5.40 -1.90
N VAL A 77 -0.59 5.15 -2.60
CA VAL A 77 -0.61 4.31 -3.78
C VAL A 77 -0.32 5.19 -4.99
N ILE A 78 0.81 4.98 -5.65
CA ILE A 78 1.13 5.62 -6.92
C ILE A 78 0.82 4.62 -8.01
N THR A 79 -0.06 4.99 -8.93
CA THR A 79 -0.52 4.10 -9.99
C THR A 79 -0.80 4.87 -11.27
N ASP A 80 -0.91 4.15 -12.39
CA ASP A 80 -1.34 4.72 -13.65
C ASP A 80 -2.87 4.72 -13.76
N LYS A 81 -3.41 5.29 -14.84
CA LYS A 81 -4.86 5.32 -15.10
C LYS A 81 -5.35 4.05 -15.83
N GLN A 82 -4.55 2.99 -15.89
CA GLN A 82 -4.87 1.82 -16.70
C GLN A 82 -5.77 0.83 -15.96
N LYS A 83 -6.21 -0.20 -16.69
CA LYS A 83 -7.03 -1.26 -16.12
C LYS A 83 -6.19 -2.14 -15.20
N LEU A 84 -6.85 -2.71 -14.19
CA LEU A 84 -6.23 -3.65 -13.27
C LEU A 84 -6.03 -4.99 -13.97
N THR A 85 -4.85 -5.56 -13.89
CA THR A 85 -4.46 -6.80 -14.55
C THR A 85 -3.96 -7.78 -13.51
N THR A 86 -4.45 -9.01 -13.62
CA THR A 86 -3.99 -10.16 -12.85
C THR A 86 -3.72 -11.32 -13.81
N LEU A 87 -3.16 -12.42 -13.31
CA LEU A 87 -2.99 -13.63 -14.12
C LEU A 87 -4.32 -14.21 -14.63
N ALA A 88 -5.44 -13.89 -13.95
CA ALA A 88 -6.78 -14.28 -14.37
C ALA A 88 -7.40 -13.32 -15.41
N GLY A 89 -6.69 -12.26 -15.80
CA GLY A 89 -7.12 -11.28 -16.78
C GLY A 89 -7.38 -9.90 -16.20
N VAL A 90 -8.17 -9.11 -16.91
CA VAL A 90 -8.47 -7.72 -16.56
C VAL A 90 -9.59 -7.66 -15.54
N GLN A 91 -9.35 -6.95 -14.43
CA GLN A 91 -10.30 -6.75 -13.34
C GLN A 91 -10.92 -5.34 -13.44
N ASN A 92 -12.21 -5.23 -13.13
CA ASN A 92 -12.93 -3.95 -13.09
C ASN A 92 -12.88 -3.29 -11.71
N GLU A 93 -12.62 -4.07 -10.66
CA GLU A 93 -12.68 -3.63 -9.27
C GLU A 93 -11.44 -4.09 -8.51
N ILE A 94 -11.02 -3.29 -7.52
CA ILE A 94 -9.96 -3.68 -6.58
C ILE A 94 -10.62 -4.47 -5.46
N ASN A 95 -10.36 -5.78 -5.42
CA ASN A 95 -10.73 -6.61 -4.27
C ASN A 95 -9.51 -6.84 -3.37
N ILE A 96 -9.64 -6.56 -2.08
CA ILE A 96 -8.60 -6.81 -1.09
C ILE A 96 -8.88 -8.19 -0.46
N PRO A 97 -8.08 -9.23 -0.72
CA PRO A 97 -8.33 -10.56 -0.18
C PRO A 97 -8.14 -10.57 1.34
N MET A 98 -9.18 -10.90 2.11
CA MET A 98 -9.18 -10.90 3.59
C MET A 98 -9.09 -12.31 4.21
N ASN A 99 -8.90 -13.32 3.37
CA ASN A 99 -8.98 -14.75 3.71
C ASN A 99 -7.73 -15.30 4.42
N THR A 100 -6.61 -14.57 4.39
CA THR A 100 -5.39 -14.93 5.11
C THR A 100 -4.81 -13.66 5.74
N GLY A 101 -4.27 -13.73 6.95
CA GLY A 101 -3.70 -12.56 7.63
C GLY A 101 -2.68 -13.00 8.68
N PRO A 102 -1.89 -12.06 9.22
CA PRO A 102 -0.99 -12.35 10.33
C PRO A 102 -1.79 -12.82 11.57
N LEU A 103 -1.12 -13.52 12.49
CA LEU A 103 -1.74 -13.94 13.74
C LEU A 103 -2.36 -12.74 14.47
N GLY A 104 -3.56 -12.92 15.02
CA GLY A 104 -4.34 -11.85 15.67
C GLY A 104 -5.17 -11.01 14.70
N SER A 105 -5.03 -11.19 13.39
CA SER A 105 -5.89 -10.51 12.39
C SER A 105 -7.35 -10.95 12.48
N GLU A 106 -7.62 -12.16 12.96
CA GLU A 106 -8.97 -12.69 13.19
C GLU A 106 -9.80 -11.88 14.20
N LEU A 107 -9.13 -11.10 15.07
CA LEU A 107 -9.77 -10.23 16.05
C LEU A 107 -10.32 -8.94 15.41
N THR A 108 -10.13 -8.75 14.10
CA THR A 108 -10.62 -7.58 13.36
C THR A 108 -11.14 -7.99 11.99
N LYS A 109 -12.33 -7.51 11.65
CA LYS A 109 -12.96 -7.82 10.37
C LYS A 109 -12.31 -7.11 9.18
N GLU A 110 -11.97 -5.83 9.35
CA GLU A 110 -11.43 -4.99 8.28
C GLU A 110 -9.88 -5.00 8.29
N PRO A 111 -9.22 -4.88 7.14
CA PRO A 111 -7.76 -4.93 7.06
C PRO A 111 -7.09 -3.67 7.61
N PHE A 112 -7.82 -2.55 7.67
CA PHE A 112 -7.30 -1.25 8.08
C PHE A 112 -7.68 -0.88 9.52
N ARG A 113 -6.92 0.04 10.09
CA ARG A 113 -7.14 0.60 11.44
C ARG A 113 -7.59 2.05 11.37
N TRP A 114 -8.12 2.52 12.49
CA TRP A 114 -8.83 3.80 12.58
C TRP A 114 -7.96 5.03 12.29
N ASP A 115 -6.66 4.90 12.49
CA ASP A 115 -5.60 5.89 12.34
C ASP A 115 -4.71 5.64 11.11
N GLN A 116 -5.06 4.64 10.29
CA GLN A 116 -4.45 4.41 8.98
C GLN A 116 -5.21 5.20 7.91
N ARG A 117 -4.48 5.82 7.00
CA ARG A 117 -5.03 6.58 5.88
C ARG A 117 -4.42 6.10 4.57
N LEU A 118 -5.26 5.89 3.57
CA LEU A 118 -4.86 5.50 2.23
C LEU A 118 -5.22 6.62 1.25
N PHE A 119 -4.22 7.07 0.50
CA PHE A 119 -4.38 8.03 -0.58
C PHE A 119 -3.88 7.42 -1.88
N ALA A 120 -4.50 7.81 -2.99
CA ALA A 120 -4.07 7.38 -4.32
C ALA A 120 -3.63 8.61 -5.13
N ILE A 121 -2.49 8.46 -5.81
CA ILE A 121 -1.99 9.39 -6.82
C ILE A 121 -2.04 8.65 -8.15
N VAL A 122 -2.92 9.10 -9.04
CA VAL A 122 -3.05 8.55 -10.38
C VAL A 122 -2.27 9.43 -11.35
N LEU A 123 -1.22 8.87 -11.94
CA LEU A 123 -0.39 9.55 -12.93
C LEU A 123 -1.09 9.51 -14.30
N ALA A 124 -1.94 10.50 -14.56
CA ALA A 124 -2.64 10.69 -15.82
C ALA A 124 -2.01 11.83 -16.64
N LEU A 125 -0.71 11.70 -16.94
CA LEU A 125 0.05 12.71 -17.68
C LEU A 125 -0.24 12.60 -19.18
N PRO A 126 -0.63 13.68 -19.87
CA PRO A 126 -0.82 13.66 -21.32
C PRO A 126 0.51 13.51 -22.05
N ALA A 127 0.50 12.76 -23.15
CA ALA A 127 1.71 12.52 -23.97
C ALA A 127 2.16 13.75 -24.76
N THR A 128 1.24 14.68 -25.05
CA THR A 128 1.55 15.96 -25.70
C THR A 128 1.55 17.07 -24.66
N ALA A 129 2.67 17.79 -24.55
CA ALA A 129 2.66 19.10 -23.90
C ALA A 129 1.68 19.97 -24.68
N SER A 130 0.60 20.43 -24.02
CA SER A 130 -0.27 21.42 -24.62
C SER A 130 0.56 22.70 -24.78
N SER A 131 1.06 22.94 -25.99
CA SER A 131 1.59 24.24 -26.36
C SER A 131 0.44 25.23 -26.20
N ILE A 132 0.47 26.00 -25.11
CA ILE A 132 -0.34 27.21 -24.97
C ILE A 132 0.10 28.12 -26.11
N VAL A 133 -0.64 28.11 -27.22
CA VAL A 133 -0.58 29.17 -28.22
C VAL A 133 -1.43 30.29 -27.63
N LEU A 134 -0.76 31.26 -26.99
CA LEU A 134 -1.35 32.57 -26.74
C LEU A 134 -1.68 33.17 -28.11
N ALA A 135 -2.94 33.03 -28.54
CA ALA A 135 -3.46 33.83 -29.64
C ALA A 135 -3.44 35.29 -29.19
N GLY A 136 -2.63 36.10 -29.88
CA GLY A 136 -2.54 37.55 -29.69
C GLY A 136 -3.72 38.30 -30.27
#